data_AF-A0A0S8HIU2-F1
#
_entry.id   AF-A0A0S8HIU2-F1
#
_cell.length_a   1.000
_cell.length_b   1.000
_cell.length_c   1.000
_cell.angle_alpha   90.00
_cell.angle_beta   90.00
_cell.angle_gamma   90.00
#
_symmetry.space_group_name_H-M   'P 1'
#
loop_
_entity.id
_entity.type
_entity.pdbx_description
1 polymer ?
#
loop_
_entity_poly.entity_id
_entity_poly.type
_entity_poly.pdbx_seq_one_letter_code
_entity_poly.pdbx_strand_id
1 'polypeptide(L)'
;VEINLLVTLVDSAYNVLDSLFNEENKNILPSGVLDANGVVIAPTHHEVILDFPSDRIELIRNTKYAKVNGSFETTNEGQTYVKFYSHYTIAFKLGARADVKLSTTGK
;
A
#
# COMPACT_ATOMS: atom_id res chain seq x y z
N VAL A 1 2.78 15.10 -5.98
CA VAL A 1 2.13 14.70 -4.72
C VAL A 1 2.76 13.39 -4.33
N GLU A 2 3.38 13.36 -3.17
CA GLU A 2 3.86 12.15 -2.54
C GLU A 2 2.74 11.55 -1.71
N ILE A 3 2.69 10.23 -1.64
CA ILE A 3 1.62 9.51 -0.95
C ILE A 3 2.26 8.46 -0.07
N ASN A 4 1.96 8.50 1.22
CA ASN A 4 2.27 7.41 2.13
C ASN A 4 0.99 6.61 2.39
N LEU A 5 1.00 5.33 2.03
CA LEU A 5 -0.12 4.42 2.21
C LEU A 5 0.18 3.41 3.33
N LEU A 6 -0.67 3.40 4.34
CA LEU A 6 -0.68 2.41 5.39
C LEU A 6 -1.91 1.49 5.23
N VAL A 7 -1.68 0.18 5.16
CA VAL A 7 -2.75 -0.82 5.13
C VAL A 7 -2.70 -1.63 6.42
N THR A 8 -3.76 -1.55 7.19
CA THR A 8 -3.90 -2.24 8.48
C THR A 8 -4.99 -3.30 8.38
N LEU A 9 -4.69 -4.52 8.82
CA LEU A 9 -5.64 -5.62 8.88
C LEU A 9 -6.38 -5.58 10.22
N VAL A 10 -7.72 -5.67 10.16
CA VAL A 10 -8.58 -5.54 11.33
C VAL A 10 -9.63 -6.64 11.40
N ASP A 11 -10.10 -6.94 12.61
CA ASP A 11 -11.20 -7.88 12.86
C ASP A 11 -12.58 -7.24 12.56
N SER A 12 -13.68 -7.97 12.84
CA SER A 12 -15.05 -7.48 12.64
C SER A 12 -15.43 -6.30 13.56
N ALA A 13 -14.74 -6.14 14.68
CA ALA A 13 -14.93 -5.04 15.62
C ALA A 13 -13.96 -3.87 15.36
N TYR A 14 -13.20 -3.92 14.25
CA TYR A 14 -12.18 -2.95 13.87
C TYR A 14 -10.96 -2.89 14.80
N ASN A 15 -10.71 -3.92 15.62
CA ASN A 15 -9.46 -4.01 16.36
C ASN A 15 -8.31 -4.33 15.39
N VAL A 16 -7.16 -3.67 15.60
CA VAL A 16 -5.96 -3.91 14.80
C VAL A 16 -5.39 -5.28 15.10
N LEU A 17 -5.29 -6.12 14.07
CA LEU A 17 -4.63 -7.41 14.15
C LEU A 17 -3.19 -7.33 13.64
N ASP A 18 -2.97 -6.57 12.55
CA ASP A 18 -1.68 -6.50 11.89
C ASP A 18 -1.56 -5.26 10.97
N SER A 19 -0.34 -4.92 10.57
CA SER A 19 -0.04 -3.94 9.53
C SER A 19 0.70 -4.61 8.37
N LEU A 20 0.27 -4.34 7.13
CA LEU A 20 0.98 -4.84 5.95
C LEU A 20 2.37 -4.22 5.85
N PHE A 21 2.47 -2.93 6.17
CA PHE A 21 3.73 -2.19 6.11
C PHE A 21 4.30 -1.96 7.52
N ASN A 22 5.62 -1.98 7.61
CA ASN A 22 6.47 -1.64 8.75
C ASN A 22 7.48 -0.56 8.31
N GLU A 23 8.39 -0.20 9.21
CA GLU A 23 9.39 0.84 8.92
C GLU A 23 10.33 0.50 7.75
N GLU A 24 10.55 -0.79 7.47
CA GLU A 24 11.49 -1.26 6.44
C GLU A 24 10.84 -1.37 5.05
N ASN A 25 9.51 -1.45 4.96
CA ASN A 25 8.79 -1.63 3.69
C ASN A 25 7.66 -0.60 3.50
N LYS A 26 7.86 0.63 4.00
CA LYS A 26 6.90 1.73 3.83
C LYS A 26 6.51 1.89 2.37
N ASN A 27 5.20 1.96 2.13
CA ASN A 27 4.65 2.18 0.80
C ASN A 27 4.52 3.68 0.54
N ILE A 28 5.63 4.28 0.10
CA ILE A 28 5.68 5.68 -0.31
C ILE A 28 5.68 5.72 -1.82
N LEU A 29 4.58 6.21 -2.40
CA LEU A 29 4.53 6.56 -3.82
C LEU A 29 5.23 7.92 -4.00
N PRO A 30 6.36 7.97 -4.73
CA PRO A 30 7.04 9.23 -5.00
C PRO A 30 6.17 10.15 -5.85
N SER A 31 6.50 11.44 -5.86
CA SER A 31 5.78 12.40 -6.69
C SER A 31 5.84 12.04 -8.18
N GLY A 32 4.76 12.37 -8.91
CA GLY A 32 4.75 12.27 -10.37
C GLY A 32 5.83 13.15 -11.01
N VAL A 33 6.18 12.87 -12.26
CA VAL A 33 7.15 13.69 -13.01
C VAL A 33 6.62 15.11 -13.15
N LEU A 34 7.40 16.10 -12.75
CA LEU A 34 7.01 17.50 -12.72
C LEU A 34 7.60 18.28 -13.91
N ASP A 35 6.88 19.29 -14.37
CA ASP A 35 7.45 20.36 -15.20
C ASP A 35 8.10 21.47 -14.35
N ALA A 36 8.65 22.48 -15.01
CA ALA A 36 9.27 23.64 -14.34
C ALA A 36 8.29 24.47 -13.49
N ASN A 37 6.97 24.26 -13.64
CA ASN A 37 5.93 24.98 -12.91
C ASN A 37 5.32 24.15 -11.76
N GLY A 38 5.88 22.96 -11.47
CA GLY A 38 5.39 22.05 -10.44
C GLY A 38 4.09 21.32 -10.82
N VAL A 39 3.80 21.21 -12.12
CA VAL A 39 2.64 20.48 -12.66
C VAL A 39 3.07 19.05 -12.96
N VAL A 40 2.26 18.06 -12.57
CA VAL A 40 2.51 16.65 -12.89
C VAL A 40 2.22 16.43 -14.38
N ILE A 41 3.23 16.01 -15.13
CA ILE A 41 3.14 15.70 -16.57
C ILE A 41 3.12 14.19 -16.85
N ALA A 42 3.54 13.36 -15.89
CA ALA A 42 3.41 11.91 -15.96
C ALA A 42 3.27 11.28 -14.57
N PRO A 43 2.46 10.21 -14.41
CA PRO A 43 2.32 9.51 -13.15
C PRO A 43 3.55 8.67 -12.83
N THR A 44 3.78 8.43 -11.54
CA THR A 44 4.68 7.40 -11.03
C THR A 44 3.90 6.12 -10.71
N HIS A 45 4.60 4.99 -10.72
CA HIS A 45 4.07 3.71 -10.28
C HIS A 45 4.99 3.12 -9.22
N HIS A 46 4.40 2.53 -8.19
CA HIS A 46 5.12 1.84 -7.14
C HIS A 46 4.34 0.57 -6.78
N GLU A 47 5.05 -0.54 -6.70
CA GLU A 47 4.52 -1.84 -6.35
C GLU A 47 5.33 -2.38 -5.17
N VAL A 48 4.62 -2.86 -4.15
CA VAL A 48 5.22 -3.53 -2.99
C VAL A 48 4.64 -4.93 -2.92
N ILE A 49 5.52 -5.93 -2.97
CA ILE A 49 5.17 -7.32 -2.76
C ILE A 49 5.63 -7.69 -1.35
N LEU A 50 4.70 -8.19 -0.54
CA LEU A 50 4.93 -8.55 0.85
C LEU A 50 4.77 -10.06 1.01
N ASP A 51 5.84 -10.71 1.47
CA ASP A 51 5.77 -12.11 1.84
C ASP A 51 5.10 -12.25 3.21
N PHE A 52 4.05 -13.06 3.26
CA PHE A 52 3.37 -13.42 4.51
C PHE A 52 3.86 -14.77 4.99
N PRO A 53 4.74 -14.81 6.01
CA PRO A 53 5.21 -16.07 6.57
C PRO A 53 4.07 -16.78 7.30
N SER A 54 4.24 -18.10 7.46
CA SER A 54 3.19 -19.00 7.93
C SER A 54 2.65 -18.67 9.34
N ASP A 55 3.48 -18.11 10.19
CA ASP A 55 3.14 -17.63 11.53
C ASP A 55 2.17 -16.42 11.49
N ARG A 56 2.22 -15.60 10.43
CA ARG A 56 1.26 -14.49 10.22
C ARG A 56 -0.03 -14.92 9.52
N ILE A 57 -0.10 -16.13 8.97
CA ILE A 57 -1.32 -16.64 8.30
C ILE A 57 -2.50 -16.74 9.28
N GLU A 58 -2.25 -17.03 10.56
CA GLU A 58 -3.32 -17.07 11.56
C GLU A 58 -3.96 -15.68 11.78
N LEU A 59 -3.19 -14.60 11.68
CA LEU A 59 -3.70 -13.22 11.76
C LEU A 59 -4.60 -12.89 10.57
N ILE A 60 -4.23 -13.34 9.36
CA ILE A 60 -5.08 -13.22 8.16
C ILE A 60 -6.40 -13.95 8.36
N ARG A 61 -6.40 -15.14 8.98
CA ARG A 61 -7.63 -15.92 9.20
C ARG A 61 -8.68 -15.16 10.01
N ASN A 62 -8.22 -14.37 10.99
CA ASN A 62 -9.08 -13.57 11.86
C ASN A 62 -9.43 -12.20 11.28
N THR A 63 -8.74 -11.77 10.22
CA THR A 63 -9.00 -10.50 9.54
C THR A 63 -10.35 -10.51 8.81
N LYS A 64 -11.07 -9.39 8.89
CA LYS A 64 -12.32 -9.16 8.15
C LYS A 64 -12.23 -7.97 7.20
N TYR A 65 -11.45 -6.95 7.56
CA TYR A 65 -11.28 -5.77 6.72
C TYR A 65 -9.81 -5.39 6.60
N ALA A 66 -9.46 -4.79 5.46
CA ALA A 66 -8.23 -4.06 5.28
C ALA A 66 -8.55 -2.56 5.29
N LYS A 67 -8.03 -1.84 6.28
CA LYS A 67 -8.17 -0.39 6.38
C LYS A 67 -7.00 0.28 5.67
N VAL A 68 -7.30 1.05 4.62
CA VAL A 68 -6.31 1.83 3.89
C VAL A 68 -6.34 3.26 4.41
N ASN A 69 -5.20 3.74 4.93
CA ASN A 69 -5.00 5.11 5.34
C ASN A 69 -3.95 5.73 4.42
N GLY A 70 -4.24 6.89 3.85
CA GLY A 70 -3.29 7.61 3.01
C GLY A 70 -3.05 9.01 3.56
N SER A 71 -1.78 9.41 3.63
CA SER A 71 -1.41 10.82 3.77
C SER A 71 -0.80 11.31 2.46
N PHE A 72 -1.20 12.52 2.07
CA PHE A 72 -0.79 13.14 0.81
C PHE A 72 0.02 14.39 1.12
N GLU A 73 1.19 14.49 0.52
CA GLU A 73 2.04 15.68 0.61
C GLU A 73 2.13 16.32 -0.77
N THR A 74 1.77 17.60 -0.88
CA THR A 74 1.86 18.37 -2.13
C THR A 74 3.26 18.92 -2.35
N THR A 75 4.26 18.16 -1.96
CA THR A 75 5.67 18.42 -2.16
C THR A 75 6.32 17.28 -2.93
N ASN A 76 7.54 17.52 -3.39
CA ASN A 76 8.47 16.51 -3.86
C ASN A 76 9.68 16.56 -2.92
N GLU A 77 9.73 15.64 -1.97
CA GLU A 77 10.76 15.51 -0.93
C GLU A 77 11.02 16.81 -0.15
N GLY A 78 9.96 17.61 0.03
CA GLY A 78 10.04 18.95 0.64
C GLY A 78 10.81 20.00 -0.18
N GLN A 79 11.35 19.66 -1.35
CA GLN A 79 12.18 20.55 -2.19
C GLN A 79 11.35 21.37 -3.17
N THR A 80 10.23 20.84 -3.66
CA THR A 80 9.42 21.49 -4.70
C THR A 80 7.94 21.36 -4.41
N TYR A 81 7.19 22.47 -4.47
CA TYR A 81 5.74 22.43 -4.37
C TYR A 81 5.13 21.79 -5.62
N VAL A 82 4.20 20.86 -5.41
CA VAL A 82 3.48 20.16 -6.47
C VAL A 82 2.04 20.62 -6.48
N LYS A 83 1.56 21.08 -7.64
CA LYS A 83 0.14 21.45 -7.81
C LYS A 83 -0.70 20.19 -7.98
N PHE A 84 -1.83 20.13 -7.28
CA PHE A 84 -2.81 19.06 -7.42
C PHE A 84 -4.08 19.62 -8.06
N TYR A 85 -4.44 19.06 -9.23
CA TYR A 85 -5.59 19.50 -10.01
C TYR A 85 -6.74 18.49 -9.92
N SER A 86 -7.97 18.95 -10.14
CA SER A 86 -9.19 18.12 -10.03
C SER A 86 -9.25 16.93 -10.99
N HIS A 87 -8.48 16.95 -12.07
CA HIS A 87 -8.40 15.87 -13.05
C HIS A 87 -7.33 14.82 -12.70
N TYR A 88 -6.56 15.03 -11.63
CA TYR A 88 -5.59 14.04 -11.17
C TYR A 88 -6.27 12.93 -10.38
N THR A 89 -5.84 11.70 -10.65
CA THR A 89 -6.38 10.49 -10.01
C THR A 89 -5.28 9.71 -9.35
N ILE A 90 -5.60 9.05 -8.24
CA ILE A 90 -4.72 8.10 -7.56
C ILE A 90 -5.35 6.73 -7.70
N ALA A 91 -4.61 5.82 -8.34
CA ALA A 91 -5.04 4.43 -8.50
C ALA A 91 -4.32 3.57 -7.47
N PHE A 92 -5.09 2.85 -6.66
CA PHE A 92 -4.59 1.85 -5.72
C PHE A 92 -5.11 0.47 -6.11
N LYS A 93 -4.22 -0.52 -6.17
CA LYS A 93 -4.56 -1.92 -6.42
C LYS A 93 -3.96 -2.77 -5.32
N LEU A 94 -4.78 -3.64 -4.74
CA LEU A 94 -4.36 -4.61 -3.74
C LEU A 94 -4.77 -6.01 -4.23
N GLY A 95 -3.83 -6.95 -4.15
CA GLY A 95 -4.04 -8.34 -4.49
C GLY A 95 -3.36 -9.26 -3.49
N ALA A 96 -3.80 -10.52 -3.44
CA ALA A 96 -3.19 -11.56 -2.63
C ALA A 96 -2.95 -12.80 -3.49
N ARG A 97 -1.83 -13.48 -3.24
CA ARG A 97 -1.49 -14.76 -3.86
C ARG A 97 -1.19 -15.77 -2.76
N ALA A 98 -1.73 -16.97 -2.89
CA ALA A 98 -1.47 -18.08 -1.98
C ALA A 98 -0.91 -19.27 -2.76
N ASP A 99 0.25 -19.77 -2.34
CA ASP A 99 0.82 -21.00 -2.89
C ASP A 99 0.42 -22.17 -1.96
N VAL A 100 -0.29 -23.17 -2.51
CA VAL A 100 -0.83 -24.31 -1.74
C VAL A 100 -0.09 -25.59 -2.12
N LYS A 101 0.50 -26.27 -1.13
CA LYS A 101 1.11 -27.59 -1.30
C LYS A 101 0.24 -28.67 -0.64
N LEU A 102 -0.31 -29.56 -1.45
CA LEU A 102 -1.08 -30.73 -0.99
C LEU A 102 -0.19 -31.97 -1.00
N SER A 103 -0.07 -32.61 0.16
CA SER A 103 0.58 -33.92 0.29
C SER A 103 -0.49 -34.97 0.60
N THR A 104 -0.80 -35.84 -0.35
CA THR A 104 -1.68 -36.99 -0.12
C THR A 104 -0.87 -38.18 0.37
N THR A 105 -1.06 -38.55 1.64
CA THR A 105 -0.63 -39.87 2.13
C THR A 105 -1.67 -40.89 1.69
N GLY A 106 -1.37 -41.63 0.62
CA GLY A 106 -2.19 -42.75 0.17
C GLY A 106 -2.23 -43.84 1.25
N LYS A 107 -3.44 -44.33 1.53
CA LYS A 107 -3.65 -45.59 2.24
C LYS A 107 -3.40 -46.77 1.31
#